data_AF-X1CKT3-F1
#
_entry.id   AF-X1CKT3-F1
#
_cell.length_a   1.000
_cell.length_b   1.000
_cell.length_c   1.000
_cell.angle_alpha   90.00
_cell.angle_beta   90.00
_cell.angle_gamma   90.00
#
_symmetry.space_group_name_H-M   'P 1'
#
loop_
_entity.id
_entity.type
_entity.pdbx_description
1 polymer ?
#
loop_
_entity_poly.entity_id
_entity_poly.type
_entity_poly.pdbx_seq_one_letter_code
_entity_poly.pdbx_strand_id
1 'polypeptide(L)'
;MTSEVVETQSPEESIAKSIVPYNRDDSRARYLGLRSCGFAIREALKLIGNGKSALSMWRRDPQFVDLENRIPEFKKALSLEYAGLEFMRNLRLVFEKDYRVLTKSLLKNGDAELTTQEQAYLLKMRAFYTPQQLQVMEALVSAESTDGAFNFTSFI
;
A
#
# COMPACT_ATOMS: atom_id res chain seq x y z
N MET A 1 27.07 -25.57 12.21
CA MET A 1 26.14 -25.24 11.11
C MET A 1 24.83 -24.78 11.73
N THR A 2 24.73 -23.50 12.05
CA THR A 2 23.49 -22.87 12.51
C THR A 2 22.66 -22.54 11.27
N SER A 3 21.56 -23.25 11.09
CA SER A 3 20.55 -22.94 10.09
C SER A 3 19.94 -21.56 10.41
N GLU A 4 20.33 -20.55 9.66
CA GLU A 4 19.59 -19.28 9.60
C GLU A 4 18.21 -19.56 9.01
N VAL A 5 17.22 -19.62 9.88
CA VAL A 5 15.82 -19.59 9.48
C VAL A 5 15.59 -18.17 8.95
N VAL A 6 15.66 -18.02 7.63
CA VAL A 6 15.19 -16.82 6.94
C VAL A 6 13.67 -16.79 7.14
N GLU A 7 13.22 -16.19 8.23
CA GLU A 7 11.81 -15.88 8.47
C GLU A 7 11.35 -14.98 7.32
N THR A 8 10.51 -15.53 6.45
CA THR A 8 9.76 -14.80 5.44
C THR A 8 8.85 -13.80 6.14
N GLN A 9 9.36 -12.58 6.31
CA GLN A 9 8.61 -11.48 6.90
C GLN A 9 7.41 -11.18 6.00
N SER A 10 6.20 -11.21 6.57
CA SER A 10 5.02 -10.81 5.82
C SER A 10 5.14 -9.34 5.39
N PRO A 11 4.73 -8.96 4.16
CA PRO A 11 4.79 -7.58 3.68
C PRO A 11 4.18 -6.58 4.67
N GLU A 12 3.11 -6.99 5.34
CA GLU A 12 2.38 -6.22 6.35
C GLU A 12 3.24 -5.97 7.60
N GLU A 13 4.00 -6.97 8.05
CA GLU A 13 4.93 -6.82 9.19
C GLU A 13 6.09 -5.89 8.83
N SER A 14 6.55 -5.89 7.57
CA SER A 14 7.63 -5.01 7.12
C SER A 14 7.20 -3.54 7.09
N ILE A 15 5.99 -3.27 6.59
CA ILE A 15 5.40 -1.92 6.57
C ILE A 15 5.17 -1.42 8.00
N ALA A 16 4.57 -2.25 8.86
CA ALA A 16 4.33 -1.90 10.27
C ALA A 16 5.62 -1.61 11.06
N LYS A 17 6.71 -2.33 10.78
CA LYS A 17 8.02 -2.06 11.38
C LYS A 17 8.61 -0.71 10.96
N SER A 18 8.30 -0.23 9.75
CA SER A 18 8.86 1.04 9.25
C SER A 18 8.41 2.27 10.06
N ILE A 19 7.28 2.16 10.76
CA ILE A 19 6.66 3.24 11.55
C ILE A 19 7.20 3.25 13.00
N VAL A 20 7.72 2.13 13.50
CA VAL A 20 8.18 1.99 14.89
C VAL A 20 9.64 2.44 15.02
N PRO A 21 9.98 3.36 15.95
CA PRO A 21 11.34 3.86 16.13
C PRO A 21 12.22 2.88 16.93
N TYR A 22 12.36 1.64 16.45
CA TYR A 22 13.31 0.63 16.95
C TYR A 22 14.08 0.01 15.80
N ASN A 23 15.20 -0.65 16.10
CA ASN A 23 15.92 -1.43 15.09
C ASN A 23 15.02 -2.55 14.55
N ARG A 24 14.99 -2.73 13.22
CA ARG A 24 14.04 -3.62 12.51
C ARG A 24 14.20 -5.09 12.89
N ASP A 25 15.36 -5.47 13.40
CA ASP A 25 15.70 -6.83 13.83
C ASP A 25 15.40 -7.09 15.33
N ASP A 26 14.96 -6.07 16.08
CA ASP A 26 14.62 -6.25 17.49
C ASP A 26 13.27 -6.96 17.65
N SER A 27 13.23 -7.98 18.52
CA SER A 27 12.01 -8.67 18.92
C SER A 27 10.93 -7.71 19.47
N ARG A 28 11.34 -6.59 20.08
CA ARG A 28 10.41 -5.52 20.54
C ARG A 28 9.73 -4.82 19.37
N ALA A 29 10.47 -4.49 18.32
CA ALA A 29 9.92 -3.87 17.12
C ALA A 29 8.95 -4.82 16.40
N ARG A 30 9.33 -6.10 16.28
CA ARG A 30 8.44 -7.14 15.73
C ARG A 30 7.15 -7.27 16.53
N TYR A 31 7.24 -7.22 17.86
CA TYR A 31 6.08 -7.27 18.74
C TYR A 31 5.14 -6.09 18.50
N LEU A 32 5.67 -4.86 18.53
CA LEU A 32 4.89 -3.65 18.31
C LEU A 32 4.27 -3.62 16.90
N GLY A 33 5.01 -4.07 15.88
CA GLY A 33 4.51 -4.22 14.51
C GLY A 33 3.32 -5.16 14.41
N LEU A 34 3.45 -6.40 14.92
CA LEU A 34 2.35 -7.38 14.94
C LEU A 34 1.14 -6.88 15.74
N ARG A 35 1.38 -6.22 16.88
CA ARG A 35 0.27 -5.63 17.66
C ARG A 35 -0.43 -4.51 16.88
N SER A 36 0.31 -3.75 16.09
CA SER A 36 -0.22 -2.70 15.21
C SER A 36 -0.97 -3.27 14.00
N CYS A 37 -0.64 -4.48 13.55
CA CYS A 37 -1.42 -5.22 12.55
C CYS A 37 -2.69 -5.87 13.12
N GLY A 38 -2.94 -5.79 14.43
CA GLY A 38 -4.17 -6.28 15.05
C GLY A 38 -4.05 -7.61 15.81
N PHE A 39 -2.89 -8.26 15.80
CA PHE A 39 -2.68 -9.51 16.54
C PHE A 39 -2.83 -9.34 18.06
N ALA A 40 -3.37 -10.36 18.73
CA ALA A 40 -3.43 -10.38 20.18
C ALA A 40 -2.04 -10.58 20.80
N ILE A 41 -1.86 -10.18 22.06
CA ILE A 41 -0.56 -10.28 22.76
C ILE A 41 0.03 -11.70 22.70
N ARG A 42 -0.81 -12.72 22.92
CA ARG A 42 -0.35 -14.12 22.94
C ARG A 42 0.07 -14.59 21.55
N GLU A 43 -0.64 -14.16 20.51
CA GLU A 43 -0.36 -14.51 19.11
C GLU A 43 0.94 -13.85 18.65
N ALA A 44 1.08 -12.54 18.91
CA ALA A 44 2.29 -11.79 18.60
C ALA A 44 3.52 -12.39 19.29
N LEU A 45 3.42 -12.74 20.58
CA LEU A 45 4.52 -13.38 21.30
C LEU A 45 4.85 -14.77 20.76
N LYS A 46 3.83 -15.57 20.40
CA LYS A 46 4.02 -16.89 19.79
C LYS A 46 4.73 -16.79 18.44
N LEU A 47 4.36 -15.82 17.61
CA LEU A 47 4.96 -15.59 16.29
C LEU A 47 6.44 -15.17 16.36
N ILE A 48 6.83 -14.44 17.40
CA ILE A 48 8.23 -14.01 17.61
C ILE A 48 9.02 -15.06 18.43
N GLY A 49 8.38 -16.16 18.84
CA GLY A 49 9.03 -17.19 19.67
C GLY A 49 9.36 -16.74 21.10
N ASN A 50 8.69 -15.71 21.62
CA ASN A 50 8.95 -15.14 22.93
C ASN A 50 7.85 -15.45 23.95
N GLY A 51 8.22 -15.44 25.24
CA GLY A 51 7.31 -15.70 26.36
C GLY A 51 6.76 -14.43 27.02
N LYS A 52 5.78 -14.59 27.92
CA LYS A 52 5.26 -13.49 28.75
C LYS A 52 6.34 -12.86 29.65
N SER A 53 7.35 -13.64 30.04
CA SER A 53 8.50 -13.17 30.83
C SER A 53 9.29 -12.10 30.08
N ALA A 54 9.53 -12.30 28.79
CA ALA A 54 10.21 -11.33 27.93
C ALA A 54 9.40 -10.03 27.83
N LEU A 55 8.08 -10.11 27.63
CA LEU A 55 7.21 -8.93 27.61
C LEU A 55 7.24 -8.15 28.93
N SER A 56 7.21 -8.86 30.07
CA SER A 56 7.32 -8.23 31.39
C SER A 56 8.66 -7.51 31.57
N MET A 57 9.75 -8.07 31.04
CA MET A 57 11.05 -7.43 31.03
C MET A 57 11.06 -6.18 30.14
N TRP A 58 10.50 -6.24 28.93
CA TRP A 58 10.43 -5.09 28.02
C TRP A 58 9.60 -3.93 28.58
N ARG A 59 8.51 -4.23 29.30
CA ARG A 59 7.68 -3.20 29.96
C ARG A 59 8.35 -2.48 31.13
N ARG A 60 9.57 -2.88 31.52
CA ARG A 60 10.38 -2.10 32.46
C ARG A 60 11.01 -0.87 31.80
N ASP A 61 11.13 -0.88 30.47
CA ASP A 61 11.58 0.26 29.68
C ASP A 61 10.41 1.24 29.45
N PRO A 62 10.46 2.47 29.97
CA PRO A 62 9.38 3.45 29.80
C PRO A 62 9.10 3.78 28.33
N GLN A 63 10.12 3.75 27.47
CA GLN A 63 9.96 4.04 26.03
C GLN A 63 9.11 2.96 25.36
N PHE A 64 9.34 1.69 25.70
CA PHE A 64 8.55 0.58 25.17
C PHE A 64 7.08 0.66 25.61
N VAL A 65 6.82 1.07 26.86
CA VAL A 65 5.45 1.24 27.37
C VAL A 65 4.73 2.37 26.66
N ASP A 66 5.40 3.51 26.42
CA ASP A 66 4.82 4.62 25.65
C ASP A 66 4.41 4.17 24.23
N LEU A 67 5.31 3.46 23.54
CA LEU A 67 5.03 2.92 22.21
C LEU A 67 3.92 1.85 22.22
N GLU A 68 3.84 1.02 23.26
CA GLU A 68 2.74 0.07 23.42
C GLU A 68 1.39 0.79 23.61
N ASN A 69 1.37 1.91 24.34
CA ASN A 69 0.17 2.72 24.52
C ASN A 69 -0.27 3.41 23.21
N ARG A 70 0.67 3.70 22.31
CA ARG A 70 0.44 4.33 21.00
C ARG A 70 0.07 3.35 19.88
N ILE A 71 -0.05 2.06 20.16
CA ILE A 71 -0.53 1.04 19.19
C ILE A 71 -1.84 1.46 18.47
N PRO A 72 -2.85 2.08 19.12
CA PRO A 72 -4.05 2.55 18.42
C PRO A 72 -3.76 3.59 17.33
N GLU A 73 -2.78 4.47 17.55
CA GLU A 73 -2.34 5.46 16.56
C GLU A 73 -1.68 4.75 15.37
N PHE A 74 -0.78 3.81 15.65
CA PHE A 74 -0.11 3.01 14.61
C PHE A 74 -1.09 2.17 13.80
N LYS A 75 -2.11 1.59 14.44
CA LYS A 75 -3.21 0.91 13.75
C LYS A 75 -3.92 1.82 12.75
N LYS A 76 -4.24 3.05 13.17
CA LYS A 76 -4.92 4.03 12.31
C LYS A 76 -4.02 4.43 11.14
N ALA A 77 -2.74 4.74 11.40
CA ALA A 77 -1.78 5.07 10.36
C ALA A 77 -1.63 3.91 9.35
N LEU A 78 -1.43 2.68 9.82
CA LEU A 78 -1.33 1.50 8.97
C LEU A 78 -2.59 1.24 8.15
N SER A 79 -3.78 1.45 8.72
CA SER A 79 -5.02 1.26 7.96
C SER A 79 -5.15 2.24 6.79
N LEU A 80 -4.69 3.47 6.96
CA LEU A 80 -4.67 4.48 5.89
C LEU A 80 -3.62 4.14 4.84
N GLU A 81 -2.43 3.73 5.25
CA GLU A 81 -1.37 3.30 4.32
C GLU A 81 -1.80 2.06 3.53
N TYR A 82 -2.40 1.06 4.18
CA TYR A 82 -2.89 -0.15 3.52
C TYR A 82 -4.00 0.19 2.52
N ALA A 83 -4.95 1.05 2.90
CA ALA A 83 -5.98 1.53 1.98
C ALA A 83 -5.38 2.28 0.79
N GLY A 84 -4.35 3.10 1.01
CA GLY A 84 -3.60 3.79 -0.04
C GLY A 84 -2.89 2.83 -0.98
N LEU A 85 -2.20 1.81 -0.47
CA LEU A 85 -1.52 0.79 -1.27
C LEU A 85 -2.51 -0.05 -2.09
N GLU A 86 -3.61 -0.48 -1.48
CA GLU A 86 -4.68 -1.21 -2.17
C GLU A 86 -5.33 -0.34 -3.27
N PHE A 87 -5.57 0.94 -2.97
CA PHE A 87 -6.08 1.89 -3.95
C PHE A 87 -5.10 2.06 -5.12
N MET A 88 -3.81 2.29 -4.86
CA MET A 88 -2.78 2.44 -5.89
C MET A 88 -2.62 1.17 -6.73
N ARG A 89 -2.65 -0.01 -6.10
CA ARG A 89 -2.64 -1.29 -6.81
C ARG A 89 -3.84 -1.40 -7.74
N ASN A 90 -5.04 -1.12 -7.24
CA ASN A 90 -6.26 -1.19 -8.03
C ASN A 90 -6.26 -0.16 -9.18
N LEU A 91 -5.78 1.06 -8.92
CA LEU A 91 -5.64 2.12 -9.92
C LEU A 91 -4.69 1.69 -11.05
N ARG A 92 -3.54 1.09 -10.70
CA ARG A 92 -2.59 0.56 -11.68
C ARG A 92 -3.21 -0.51 -12.56
N LEU A 93 -4.01 -1.42 -11.98
CA LEU A 93 -4.71 -2.46 -12.75
C LEU A 93 -5.76 -1.85 -13.70
N VAL A 94 -6.45 -0.80 -13.28
CA VAL A 94 -7.38 -0.06 -14.15
C VAL A 94 -6.62 0.59 -15.31
N PHE A 95 -5.52 1.30 -15.05
CA PHE A 95 -4.72 1.91 -16.11
C PHE A 95 -4.10 0.89 -17.06
N GLU A 96 -3.63 -0.26 -16.56
CA GLU A 96 -3.14 -1.33 -17.43
C GLU A 96 -4.26 -1.86 -18.34
N LYS A 97 -5.47 -2.03 -17.80
CA LYS A 97 -6.64 -2.43 -18.56
C LYS A 97 -7.01 -1.38 -19.62
N ASP A 98 -6.99 -0.11 -19.27
CA ASP A 98 -7.25 1.01 -20.19
C ASP A 98 -6.22 1.01 -21.32
N TYR A 99 -4.93 0.94 -20.97
CA TYR A 99 -3.83 0.87 -21.93
C TYR A 99 -4.00 -0.31 -22.90
N ARG A 100 -4.34 -1.49 -22.39
CA ARG A 100 -4.54 -2.70 -23.21
C ARG A 100 -5.70 -2.53 -24.20
N VAL A 101 -6.85 -2.05 -23.72
CA VAL A 101 -8.04 -1.84 -24.57
C VAL A 101 -7.79 -0.74 -25.61
N LEU A 102 -7.17 0.37 -25.22
CA LEU A 102 -6.85 1.47 -26.13
C LEU A 102 -5.84 1.04 -27.20
N THR A 103 -4.75 0.38 -26.81
CA THR A 103 -3.73 -0.12 -27.74
C THR A 103 -4.35 -1.10 -28.74
N LYS A 104 -5.19 -2.03 -28.26
CA LYS A 104 -5.93 -2.96 -29.13
C LYS A 104 -6.87 -2.23 -30.09
N SER A 105 -7.52 -1.15 -29.64
CA SER A 105 -8.41 -0.33 -30.49
C SER A 105 -7.68 0.51 -31.54
N LEU A 106 -6.43 0.89 -31.29
CA LEU A 106 -5.62 1.74 -32.16
C LEU A 106 -4.86 0.95 -33.23
N LEU A 107 -4.51 -0.31 -32.97
CA LEU A 107 -3.86 -1.21 -33.91
C LEU A 107 -4.87 -1.67 -35.00
N LYS A 108 -5.29 -0.74 -35.83
CA LYS A 108 -6.01 -0.96 -37.09
C LYS A 108 -5.09 -1.64 -38.10
N ASN A 109 -4.86 -2.94 -37.97
CA ASN A 109 -4.36 -3.79 -39.05
C ASN A 109 -4.96 -5.18 -38.89
N GLY A 110 -6.13 -5.42 -39.47
CA GLY A 110 -6.63 -6.76 -39.76
C GLY A 110 -7.71 -7.28 -38.82
N ASP A 111 -7.35 -7.88 -37.68
CA ASP A 111 -8.21 -8.94 -37.08
C ASP A 111 -8.41 -8.85 -35.55
N ALA A 112 -7.98 -7.79 -34.89
CA ALA A 112 -8.19 -7.66 -33.44
C ALA A 112 -9.55 -7.03 -33.12
N GLU A 113 -10.64 -7.77 -33.37
CA GLU A 113 -11.96 -7.35 -32.90
C GLU A 113 -11.91 -7.21 -31.36
N LEU A 114 -12.27 -6.01 -30.88
CA LEU A 114 -12.57 -5.80 -29.47
C LEU A 114 -13.70 -6.76 -29.11
N THR A 115 -13.54 -7.53 -28.05
CA THR A 115 -14.64 -8.35 -27.54
C THR A 115 -15.82 -7.45 -27.17
N THR A 116 -17.05 -7.97 -27.17
CA THR A 116 -18.25 -7.21 -26.77
C THR A 116 -18.07 -6.52 -25.40
N GLN A 117 -17.34 -7.17 -24.49
CA GLN A 117 -17.02 -6.62 -23.17
C GLN A 117 -16.02 -5.46 -23.23
N GLU A 118 -14.96 -5.58 -24.02
CA GLU A 118 -13.97 -4.49 -24.22
C GLU A 118 -14.58 -3.30 -24.96
N GLN A 119 -15.46 -3.55 -25.93
CA GLN A 119 -16.18 -2.49 -26.64
C GLN A 119 -17.16 -1.76 -25.72
N ALA A 120 -17.93 -2.48 -24.90
CA ALA A 120 -18.80 -1.88 -23.90
C ALA A 120 -18.00 -1.10 -22.83
N TYR A 121 -16.82 -1.60 -22.46
CA TYR A 121 -15.90 -0.93 -21.56
C TYR A 121 -15.38 0.38 -22.16
N LEU A 122 -14.92 0.35 -23.42
CA LEU A 122 -14.43 1.52 -24.15
C LEU A 122 -15.52 2.59 -24.29
N LEU A 123 -16.76 2.20 -24.60
CA LEU A 123 -17.89 3.14 -24.70
C LEU A 123 -18.20 3.81 -23.36
N LYS A 124 -18.12 3.07 -22.24
CA LYS A 124 -18.27 3.62 -20.90
C LYS A 124 -17.12 4.54 -20.53
N MET A 125 -15.88 4.15 -20.83
CA MET A 125 -14.69 4.95 -20.58
C MET A 125 -14.74 6.27 -21.35
N ARG A 126 -15.19 6.25 -22.61
CA ARG A 126 -15.36 7.44 -23.46
C ARG A 126 -16.28 8.49 -22.85
N ALA A 127 -17.29 8.08 -22.07
CA ALA A 127 -18.20 9.00 -21.41
C ALA A 127 -17.53 9.87 -20.33
N PHE A 128 -16.30 9.52 -19.91
CA PHE A 128 -15.50 10.29 -18.95
C PHE A 128 -14.45 11.22 -19.61
N TYR A 129 -14.40 11.26 -20.94
CA TYR A 129 -13.57 12.20 -21.71
C TYR A 129 -14.41 13.28 -22.38
N THR A 130 -15.37 13.84 -21.64
CA THR A 130 -16.16 14.97 -22.15
C THR A 130 -15.30 16.22 -22.25
N PRO A 131 -15.59 17.15 -23.18
CA PRO A 131 -14.88 18.43 -23.27
C PRO A 131 -14.83 19.19 -21.94
N GLN A 132 -15.90 19.13 -21.14
CA GLN A 132 -15.95 19.75 -19.82
C GLN A 132 -14.97 19.10 -18.83
N GLN A 133 -14.88 17.77 -18.81
CA GLN A 133 -13.91 17.06 -17.96
C GLN A 133 -12.46 17.31 -18.39
N LEU A 134 -12.21 17.40 -19.70
CA LEU A 134 -10.89 17.74 -20.23
C LEU A 134 -10.47 19.17 -19.86
N GLN A 135 -11.38 20.13 -19.93
CA GLN A 135 -11.13 21.51 -19.48
C GLN A 135 -10.83 21.59 -17.98
N VAL A 136 -11.53 20.81 -17.16
CA VAL A 136 -11.26 20.73 -15.71
C VAL A 136 -9.89 20.10 -15.44
N MET A 137 -9.53 19.03 -16.15
CA MET A 137 -8.20 18.42 -16.05
C MET A 137 -7.10 19.39 -16.48
N GLU A 138 -7.30 20.11 -17.59
CA GLU A 138 -6.37 21.12 -18.08
C GLU A 138 -6.17 22.24 -17.05
N ALA A 139 -7.25 22.73 -16.44
CA ALA A 139 -7.19 23.75 -15.39
C ALA A 139 -6.45 23.27 -14.14
N LEU A 140 -6.66 22.02 -13.71
CA LEU A 140 -5.96 21.42 -12.57
C LEU A 140 -4.46 21.26 -12.84
N VAL A 141 -4.09 20.74 -14.00
CA VAL A 141 -2.69 20.58 -14.42
C VAL A 141 -2.00 21.94 -14.58
N SER A 142 -2.71 22.94 -15.09
CA SER A 142 -2.17 24.30 -15.27
C SER A 142 -2.02 25.04 -13.94
N ALA A 143 -2.92 24.83 -12.98
CA ALA A 143 -2.87 25.48 -11.67
C ALA A 143 -1.74 24.96 -10.76
N GLU A 144 -1.33 23.71 -10.92
CA GLU A 144 -0.25 23.09 -10.13
C GLU A 144 1.17 23.40 -10.65
N SER A 145 1.29 24.04 -11.81
CA SER A 145 2.58 24.36 -12.44
C SER A 145 3.36 25.51 -11.77
N THR A 146 2.83 26.10 -10.69
CA THR A 146 3.45 27.23 -9.99
C THR A 146 4.25 26.87 -8.73
N ASP A 147 4.15 25.66 -8.18
CA ASP A 147 5.06 25.23 -7.09
C ASP A 147 5.06 23.69 -6.89
N GLY A 148 6.06 23.01 -7.46
CA GLY A 148 6.54 21.69 -7.00
C GLY A 148 5.69 20.43 -7.22
N ALA A 149 4.78 20.39 -8.20
CA ALA A 149 3.79 19.31 -8.32
C ALA A 149 4.16 18.11 -9.25
N PHE A 150 3.40 17.03 -9.02
CA PHE A 150 3.46 15.65 -9.49
C PHE A 150 3.66 15.47 -11.01
N ASN A 151 4.70 14.73 -11.41
CA ASN A 151 5.04 14.51 -12.82
C ASN A 151 4.51 13.17 -13.35
N PHE A 152 3.43 13.19 -14.13
CA PHE A 152 2.84 12.01 -14.78
C PHE A 152 3.83 11.21 -15.64
N THR A 153 4.86 11.85 -16.22
CA THR A 153 5.87 11.14 -17.03
C THR A 153 6.78 10.24 -16.22
N SER A 154 6.77 10.34 -14.89
CA SER A 154 7.50 9.44 -13.99
C SER A 154 6.73 8.15 -13.65
N PHE A 155 5.46 8.04 -14.06
CA PHE A 155 4.57 6.91 -13.73
C PHE A 155 4.46 5.85 -14.84
N ILE A 156 5.07 6.10 -16.02
CA ILE A 156 5.11 5.17 -17.15
C ILE A 156 6.49 4.52 -17.25
#